data_AF-A0A3M1Z7Z1-F1
#
_entry.id   AF-A0A3M1Z7Z1-F1
#
_cell.length_a   1.000
_cell.length_b   1.000
_cell.length_c   1.000
_cell.angle_alpha   90.00
_cell.angle_beta   90.00
_cell.angle_gamma   90.00
#
_symmetry.space_group_name_H-M   'P 1'
#
loop_
_entity.id
_entity.type
_entity.pdbx_description
1 polymer ?
#
loop_
_entity_poly.entity_id
_entity_poly.type
_entity_poly.pdbx_seq_one_letter_code
_entity_poly.pdbx_strand_id
1 'polypeptide(L)'
;MDIERQVLMLYEIPSLTEELRDDAAKLLLKWGEQQVQWLAMRGDESLPFEDACGQLQRLMKYINRFIGRRVYADAEKLEKIRARLLEAAKTLGYTVDEAVFDKLLQSPQDDDADDVELVLSAIQSSSATDAAAVAPASDSLEVPANDTPDTPASDQPFSPDGPSLEM
;
A
#
# COMPACT_ATOMS: atom_id res chain seq x y z
N MET A 1 -22.10 -2.25 -3.89
CA MET A 1 -20.81 -2.34 -4.59
C MET A 1 -21.08 -2.05 -6.05
N ASP A 2 -20.62 -0.92 -6.56
CA ASP A 2 -20.94 -0.45 -7.91
C ASP A 2 -19.68 -0.58 -8.80
N ILE A 3 -19.53 -1.75 -9.40
CA ILE A 3 -18.33 -2.12 -10.18
C ILE A 3 -18.24 -1.24 -11.43
N GLU A 4 -19.35 -1.06 -12.13
CA GLU A 4 -19.43 -0.28 -13.37
C GLU A 4 -19.03 1.18 -13.14
N ARG A 5 -19.48 1.79 -12.04
CA ARG A 5 -19.06 3.14 -11.67
C ARG A 5 -17.56 3.24 -11.40
N GLN A 6 -16.98 2.28 -10.69
CA GLN A 6 -15.54 2.28 -10.41
C GLN A 6 -14.71 2.09 -11.67
N VAL A 7 -15.15 1.25 -12.61
CA VAL A 7 -14.53 1.10 -13.92
C VAL A 7 -14.61 2.41 -14.70
N LEU A 8 -15.79 3.05 -14.78
CA LEU A 8 -15.98 4.32 -15.48
C LEU A 8 -15.03 5.40 -14.94
N MET A 9 -14.90 5.49 -13.61
CA MET A 9 -13.99 6.44 -12.96
C MET A 9 -12.53 6.26 -13.41
N LEU A 10 -12.06 5.05 -13.72
CA LEU A 10 -10.69 4.87 -14.24
C LEU A 10 -10.47 5.63 -15.55
N TYR A 11 -11.47 5.61 -16.44
CA TYR A 11 -11.40 6.29 -17.73
C TYR A 11 -11.61 7.82 -17.60
N GLU A 12 -12.18 8.30 -16.51
CA GLU A 12 -12.39 9.72 -16.24
C GLU A 12 -11.17 10.42 -15.59
N ILE A 13 -10.18 9.66 -15.12
CA ILE A 13 -9.01 10.19 -14.42
C ILE A 13 -7.82 10.25 -15.39
N PRO A 14 -7.54 11.38 -16.05
CA PRO A 14 -6.45 11.49 -17.02
C PRO A 14 -5.08 11.20 -16.41
N SER A 15 -4.91 11.51 -15.12
CA SER A 15 -3.65 11.25 -14.40
C SER A 15 -3.26 9.79 -14.26
N LEU A 16 -4.13 8.84 -14.62
CA LEU A 16 -3.78 7.42 -14.69
C LEU A 16 -2.95 7.08 -15.92
N THR A 17 -3.01 7.88 -16.97
CA THR A 17 -2.41 7.55 -18.27
C THR A 17 -1.68 8.72 -18.94
N GLU A 18 -1.70 9.92 -18.36
CA GLU A 18 -1.18 11.16 -18.99
C GLU A 18 0.31 11.10 -19.40
N GLU A 19 1.12 10.25 -18.75
CA GLU A 19 2.57 10.16 -19.01
C GLU A 19 2.90 8.99 -19.97
N LEU A 20 1.91 8.20 -20.38
CA LEU A 20 2.06 7.01 -21.23
C LEU A 20 1.57 7.28 -22.65
N ARG A 21 2.16 6.59 -23.62
CA ARG A 21 1.61 6.50 -24.98
C ARG A 21 0.28 5.76 -24.99
N ASP A 22 -0.54 6.02 -26.02
CA ASP A 22 -1.90 5.48 -26.14
C ASP A 22 -1.99 3.96 -25.94
N ASP A 23 -1.06 3.18 -26.51
CA ASP A 23 -1.11 1.72 -26.40
C ASP A 23 -0.76 1.22 -24.99
N ALA A 24 0.25 1.81 -24.37
CA ALA A 24 0.62 1.55 -22.98
C ALA A 24 -0.49 1.98 -21.99
N ALA A 25 -1.13 3.12 -22.25
CA ALA A 25 -2.27 3.62 -21.49
C ALA A 25 -3.47 2.67 -21.55
N LYS A 26 -3.81 2.14 -22.73
CA LYS A 26 -4.89 1.16 -22.89
C LYS A 26 -4.62 -0.13 -22.13
N LEU A 27 -3.37 -0.62 -22.16
CA LEU A 27 -2.96 -1.81 -21.40
C LEU A 27 -3.17 -1.60 -19.90
N LEU A 28 -2.71 -0.46 -19.38
CA LEU A 28 -2.85 -0.12 -17.96
C LEU A 28 -4.33 0.00 -17.54
N LEU A 29 -5.17 0.66 -18.34
CA LEU A 29 -6.61 0.80 -18.06
C LEU A 29 -7.33 -0.54 -18.10
N LYS A 30 -7.05 -1.39 -19.09
CA LYS A 30 -7.65 -2.73 -19.20
C LYS A 30 -7.25 -3.62 -18.03
N TRP A 31 -6.00 -3.54 -17.58
CA TRP A 31 -5.57 -4.22 -16.36
C TRP A 31 -6.30 -3.69 -15.13
N GLY A 32 -6.43 -2.37 -14.99
CA GLY A 32 -7.19 -1.73 -13.91
C GLY A 32 -8.63 -2.21 -13.84
N GLU A 33 -9.33 -2.30 -14.98
CA GLU A 33 -10.69 -2.85 -15.07
C GLU A 33 -10.78 -4.28 -14.54
N GLN A 34 -9.83 -5.15 -14.92
CA GLN A 34 -9.76 -6.51 -14.42
C GLN A 34 -9.52 -6.56 -12.90
N GLN A 35 -8.66 -5.67 -12.39
CA GLN A 35 -8.40 -5.59 -10.95
C GLN A 35 -9.61 -5.07 -10.16
N VAL A 36 -10.39 -4.12 -10.70
CA VAL A 36 -11.64 -3.69 -10.05
C VAL A 36 -12.61 -4.86 -9.93
N GLN A 37 -12.75 -5.68 -10.98
CA GLN A 37 -13.59 -6.88 -10.94
C GLN A 37 -13.05 -7.90 -9.92
N TRP A 38 -11.73 -8.12 -9.88
CA TRP A 38 -11.11 -9.02 -8.92
C TRP A 38 -11.29 -8.56 -7.47
N LEU A 39 -11.07 -7.27 -7.18
CA LEU A 39 -11.32 -6.66 -5.87
C LEU A 39 -12.78 -6.80 -5.45
N ALA A 40 -13.70 -6.69 -6.40
CA ALA A 40 -15.11 -6.89 -6.16
C ALA A 40 -15.44 -8.34 -5.74
N MET A 41 -14.78 -9.31 -6.38
CA MET A 41 -14.95 -10.74 -6.07
C MET A 41 -14.21 -11.17 -4.80
N ARG A 42 -13.12 -10.48 -4.42
CA ARG A 42 -12.29 -10.83 -3.27
C ARG A 42 -13.06 -10.76 -1.94
N GLY A 43 -14.03 -9.84 -1.83
CA GLY A 43 -14.92 -9.75 -0.66
C GLY A 43 -14.17 -9.49 0.65
N ASP A 44 -13.07 -8.74 0.61
CA ASP A 44 -12.22 -8.47 1.77
C ASP A 44 -12.90 -7.50 2.74
N GLU A 45 -13.23 -7.97 3.94
CA GLU A 45 -13.87 -7.13 4.97
C GLU A 45 -12.88 -6.15 5.63
N SER A 46 -11.57 -6.41 5.54
CA SER A 46 -10.55 -5.57 6.17
C SER A 46 -10.21 -4.32 5.37
N LEU A 47 -10.44 -4.36 4.05
CA LEU A 47 -10.26 -3.22 3.15
C LEU A 47 -11.52 -3.06 2.29
N PRO A 48 -12.41 -2.11 2.63
CA PRO A 48 -13.63 -1.85 1.87
C PRO A 48 -13.32 -1.67 0.39
N PHE A 49 -14.21 -2.15 -0.47
CA PHE A 49 -14.04 -2.11 -1.92
C PHE A 49 -13.69 -0.72 -2.45
N GLU A 50 -14.34 0.33 -1.94
CA GLU A 50 -14.07 1.71 -2.38
C GLU A 50 -12.65 2.16 -2.01
N ASP A 51 -12.18 1.83 -0.80
CA ASP A 51 -10.80 2.06 -0.38
C ASP A 51 -9.81 1.25 -1.23
N ALA A 52 -10.13 -0.01 -1.54
CA ALA A 52 -9.32 -0.85 -2.41
C ALA A 52 -9.24 -0.28 -3.83
N CYS A 53 -10.35 0.19 -4.41
CA CYS A 53 -10.35 0.91 -5.69
C CYS A 53 -9.51 2.20 -5.63
N GLY A 54 -9.57 2.94 -4.52
CA GLY A 54 -8.74 4.12 -4.32
C GLY A 54 -7.24 3.79 -4.29
N GLN A 55 -6.85 2.69 -3.63
CA GLN A 55 -5.47 2.21 -3.62
C GLN A 55 -5.03 1.69 -4.99
N LEU A 56 -5.91 1.01 -5.74
CA LEU A 56 -5.65 0.56 -7.10
C LEU A 56 -5.36 1.75 -8.03
N GLN A 57 -6.17 2.81 -7.95
CA GLN A 57 -5.92 4.04 -8.71
C GLN A 57 -4.57 4.66 -8.37
N ARG A 58 -4.15 4.65 -7.09
CA ARG A 58 -2.81 5.12 -6.69
C ARG A 58 -1.71 4.25 -7.27
N LEU A 59 -1.86 2.92 -7.23
CA LEU A 59 -0.92 1.99 -7.83
C LEU A 59 -0.76 2.26 -9.33
N MET A 60 -1.87 2.41 -10.06
CA MET A 60 -1.84 2.76 -11.49
C MET A 60 -1.12 4.09 -11.74
N LYS A 61 -1.34 5.12 -10.91
CA LYS A 61 -0.59 6.40 -11.01
C LYS A 61 0.90 6.21 -10.83
N TYR A 62 1.33 5.34 -9.91
CA TYR A 62 2.75 5.08 -9.71
C TYR A 62 3.36 4.30 -10.88
N ILE A 63 2.63 3.36 -11.48
CA ILE A 63 3.05 2.64 -12.69
C ILE A 63 3.22 3.65 -13.86
N ASN A 64 2.19 4.46 -14.13
CA ASN A 64 2.22 5.53 -15.13
C ASN A 64 3.42 6.46 -14.94
N ARG A 65 3.63 6.95 -13.71
CA ARG A 65 4.76 7.83 -13.40
C ARG A 65 6.11 7.13 -13.47
N PHE A 66 6.22 5.87 -13.10
CA PHE A 66 7.50 5.15 -13.13
C PHE A 66 7.97 5.00 -14.57
N ILE A 67 7.10 4.51 -15.45
CA ILE A 67 7.43 4.24 -16.86
C ILE A 67 7.52 5.55 -17.64
N GLY A 68 6.53 6.42 -17.49
CA GLY A 68 6.50 7.70 -18.20
C GLY A 68 7.65 8.64 -17.83
N ARG A 69 8.18 8.56 -16.60
CA ARG A 69 9.30 9.43 -16.14
C ARG A 69 10.68 8.82 -16.26
N ARG A 70 10.81 7.55 -16.61
CA ARG A 70 12.11 6.85 -16.58
C ARG A 70 13.17 7.50 -17.47
N VAL A 71 12.79 8.12 -18.58
CA VAL A 71 13.74 8.80 -19.49
C VAL A 71 14.31 10.10 -18.91
N TYR A 72 13.56 10.82 -18.06
CA TYR A 72 13.90 12.20 -17.68
C TYR A 72 13.98 12.45 -16.17
N ALA A 73 13.59 11.50 -15.34
CA ALA A 73 13.75 11.58 -13.89
C ALA A 73 15.09 10.98 -13.45
N ASP A 74 15.71 11.61 -12.46
CA ASP A 74 16.93 11.10 -11.82
C ASP A 74 16.65 9.79 -11.07
N ALA A 75 17.69 8.97 -10.89
CA ALA A 75 17.61 7.67 -10.22
C ALA A 75 16.93 7.75 -8.84
N GLU A 76 17.24 8.77 -8.04
CA GLU A 76 16.61 8.98 -6.72
C GLU A 76 15.09 9.20 -6.82
N LYS A 77 14.62 9.93 -7.83
CA LYS A 77 13.18 10.16 -8.05
C LYS A 77 12.49 8.87 -8.49
N LEU A 78 13.12 8.10 -9.37
CA LEU A 78 12.60 6.81 -9.83
C LEU A 78 12.55 5.79 -8.69
N GLU A 79 13.56 5.75 -7.83
CA GLU A 79 13.57 4.90 -6.64
C GLU A 79 12.43 5.27 -5.67
N LYS A 80 12.18 6.57 -5.45
CA LYS A 80 11.03 7.03 -4.65
C LYS A 80 9.69 6.60 -5.25
N ILE A 81 9.54 6.68 -6.57
CA ILE A 81 8.32 6.22 -7.26
C ILE A 81 8.18 4.70 -7.13
N ARG A 82 9.26 3.95 -7.35
CA ARG A 82 9.32 2.49 -7.17
C ARG A 82 8.91 2.09 -5.75
N ALA A 83 9.47 2.71 -4.72
CA ALA A 83 9.12 2.42 -3.33
C ALA A 83 7.62 2.64 -3.04
N ARG A 84 7.04 3.73 -3.57
CA ARG A 84 5.61 4.03 -3.43
C ARG A 84 4.72 3.06 -4.20
N LEU A 85 5.16 2.61 -5.37
CA LEU A 85 4.50 1.57 -6.15
C LEU A 85 4.43 0.26 -5.34
N LEU A 86 5.57 -0.18 -4.80
CA LEU A 86 5.67 -1.41 -4.00
C LEU A 86 4.80 -1.34 -2.73
N GLU A 87 4.80 -0.20 -2.04
CA GLU A 87 3.94 0.04 -0.87
C GLU A 87 2.45 -0.04 -1.22
N ALA A 88 2.02 0.58 -2.33
CA ALA A 88 0.64 0.54 -2.80
C ALA A 88 0.22 -0.87 -3.21
N ALA A 89 1.09 -1.60 -3.91
CA ALA A 89 0.86 -2.99 -4.30
C ALA A 89 0.70 -3.90 -3.08
N LYS A 90 1.59 -3.76 -2.09
CA LYS A 90 1.53 -4.53 -0.83
C LYS A 90 0.26 -4.24 -0.04
N THR A 91 -0.21 -2.99 -0.01
CA THR A 91 -1.46 -2.60 0.68
C THR A 91 -2.67 -3.33 0.08
N LEU A 92 -2.65 -3.59 -1.23
CA LEU A 92 -3.67 -4.35 -1.93
C LEU A 92 -3.47 -5.87 -1.85
N GLY A 93 -2.40 -6.35 -1.20
CA GLY A 93 -2.07 -7.77 -1.12
C GLY A 93 -1.46 -8.34 -2.41
N TYR A 94 -0.92 -7.49 -3.28
CA TYR A 94 -0.14 -7.95 -4.43
C TYR A 94 1.29 -8.30 -4.01
N THR A 95 1.84 -9.33 -4.64
CA THR A 95 3.28 -9.62 -4.59
C THR A 95 3.92 -9.01 -5.83
N VAL A 96 5.04 -8.32 -5.65
CA VAL A 96 5.74 -7.64 -6.75
C VAL A 96 7.15 -8.19 -6.89
N ASP A 97 7.50 -8.62 -8.10
CA ASP A 97 8.88 -9.01 -8.41
C ASP A 97 9.76 -7.76 -8.60
N GLU A 98 10.58 -7.46 -7.59
CA GLU A 98 11.44 -6.29 -7.59
C GLU A 98 12.57 -6.34 -8.62
N ALA A 99 12.98 -7.55 -9.04
CA ALA A 99 14.05 -7.72 -10.01
C ALA A 99 13.68 -7.17 -11.40
N VAL A 100 12.38 -7.22 -11.74
CA VAL A 100 11.85 -6.58 -12.95
C VAL A 100 12.10 -5.06 -12.95
N PHE A 101 11.89 -4.38 -11.82
CA PHE A 101 12.10 -2.93 -11.73
C PHE A 101 13.58 -2.56 -11.84
N ASP A 102 14.46 -3.37 -11.27
CA ASP A 102 15.91 -3.18 -11.39
C ASP A 102 16.36 -3.33 -12.84
N LYS A 103 15.85 -4.37 -13.53
CA LYS A 103 16.09 -4.59 -14.96
C LYS A 103 15.58 -3.41 -15.80
N LEU A 104 14.41 -2.87 -15.49
CA LEU A 104 13.85 -1.70 -16.18
C LEU A 104 14.71 -0.45 -15.97
N LEU A 105 15.26 -0.22 -14.79
CA LEU A 105 16.15 0.93 -14.53
C LEU A 105 17.47 0.82 -15.31
N GLN A 106 17.93 -0.40 -15.57
CA GLN A 106 19.17 -0.66 -16.32
C GLN A 106 18.96 -0.74 -17.84
N SER A 107 17.72 -0.88 -18.31
CA SER A 107 17.39 -1.02 -19.74
C SER A 107 17.03 0.33 -20.37
N PRO A 108 17.43 0.58 -21.63
CA PRO A 108 16.92 1.73 -22.38
C PRO A 108 15.41 1.62 -22.57
N GLN A 109 14.74 2.78 -22.61
CA GLN A 109 13.31 2.87 -22.90
C GLN A 109 13.08 2.95 -24.39
N ASP A 110 12.74 1.80 -24.99
CA ASP A 110 12.38 1.70 -26.40
C ASP A 110 10.86 1.79 -26.60
N ASP A 111 10.08 1.04 -25.81
CA ASP A 111 8.62 0.98 -25.93
C ASP A 111 7.91 0.92 -24.58
N ASP A 112 7.07 1.93 -24.32
CA ASP A 112 6.33 2.05 -23.06
C ASP A 112 5.32 0.92 -22.86
N ALA A 113 4.81 0.30 -23.93
CA ALA A 113 3.81 -0.76 -23.84
C ALA A 113 4.44 -2.07 -23.36
N ASP A 114 5.63 -2.40 -23.88
CA ASP A 114 6.43 -3.54 -23.38
C ASP A 114 6.82 -3.35 -21.91
N ASP A 115 7.21 -2.14 -21.51
CA ASP A 115 7.54 -1.84 -20.11
C ASP A 115 6.31 -1.97 -19.19
N VAL A 116 5.15 -1.47 -19.63
CA VAL A 116 3.88 -1.63 -18.89
C VAL A 116 3.55 -3.11 -18.76
N GLU A 117 3.58 -3.88 -19.85
CA GLU A 117 3.28 -5.31 -19.82
C GLU A 117 4.21 -6.07 -18.86
N LEU A 118 5.50 -5.74 -18.86
CA LEU A 118 6.47 -6.34 -17.97
C LEU A 118 6.19 -6.01 -16.50
N VAL A 119 5.88 -4.74 -16.18
CA VAL A 119 5.50 -4.32 -14.81
C VAL A 119 4.20 -5.00 -14.37
N LEU A 120 3.19 -5.06 -15.24
CA LEU A 120 1.93 -5.70 -14.93
C LEU A 120 2.09 -7.20 -14.70
N SER A 121 2.98 -7.87 -15.43
CA SER A 121 3.32 -9.28 -15.24
C SER A 121 4.10 -9.54 -13.94
N ALA A 122 4.84 -8.54 -13.45
CA ALA A 122 5.57 -8.61 -12.18
C ALA A 122 4.65 -8.45 -10.96
N ILE A 123 3.48 -7.82 -11.12
CA ILE A 123 2.49 -7.63 -10.06
C ILE A 123 1.52 -8.82 -10.09
N GLN A 124 1.77 -9.79 -9.22
CA GLN A 124 0.92 -10.98 -9.11
C GLN A 124 -0.18 -10.74 -8.07
N SER A 125 -1.44 -10.92 -8.47
CA SER A 125 -2.58 -11.06 -7.56
C SER A 125 -2.36 -12.32 -6.73
N SER A 126 -1.97 -12.17 -5.46
CA SER A 126 -1.82 -13.30 -4.55
C SER A 126 -3.20 -13.87 -4.21
N SER A 127 -3.77 -14.67 -5.11
CA SER A 127 -4.82 -15.61 -4.77
C SER A 127 -4.18 -16.73 -3.94
N ALA A 128 -4.15 -16.54 -2.63
CA ALA A 128 -3.92 -17.58 -1.62
C ALA A 128 -2.67 -18.46 -1.82
N THR A 129 -1.49 -18.00 -1.37
CA THR A 129 -0.45 -18.85 -0.74
C THR A 129 0.54 -17.96 0.01
N ASP A 130 0.13 -17.33 1.11
CA ASP A 130 1.00 -17.12 2.28
C ASP A 130 0.14 -16.68 3.48
N ALA A 131 -0.69 -17.61 3.96
CA ALA A 131 -1.27 -17.56 5.30
C ALA A 131 -0.42 -18.41 6.24
N ALA A 132 0.91 -18.23 6.20
CA ALA A 132 1.84 -19.06 6.96
C ALA A 132 3.09 -18.31 7.40
N ALA A 133 2.94 -17.22 8.18
CA ALA A 133 3.93 -16.85 9.21
C ALA A 133 3.51 -15.62 10.04
N VAL A 134 2.65 -15.81 11.06
CA VAL A 134 2.94 -15.40 12.45
C VAL A 134 1.82 -15.88 13.37
N ALA A 135 1.91 -17.14 13.77
CA ALA A 135 1.60 -17.51 15.15
C ALA A 135 2.88 -18.15 15.69
N PRO A 136 3.44 -17.58 16.77
CA PRO A 136 3.71 -18.43 17.90
C PRO A 136 2.84 -17.97 19.08
N ALA A 137 2.06 -18.93 19.56
CA ALA A 137 1.55 -18.93 20.91
C ALA A 137 2.67 -18.54 21.88
N SER A 138 2.45 -17.50 22.66
CA SER A 138 3.03 -17.39 23.99
C SER A 138 1.93 -17.73 24.97
N ASP A 139 1.69 -19.03 25.07
CA ASP A 139 1.24 -19.65 26.30
C ASP A 139 2.39 -19.49 27.29
N SER A 140 2.22 -18.59 28.25
CA SER A 140 3.08 -18.48 29.43
C SER A 140 2.18 -18.28 30.64
N LEU A 141 1.53 -19.38 31.01
CA LEU A 141 1.20 -19.66 32.39
C LEU A 141 2.49 -20.00 33.14
N GLU A 142 3.13 -19.01 33.75
CA GLU A 142 4.04 -19.28 34.86
C GLU A 142 3.83 -18.23 35.95
N VAL A 143 2.97 -18.59 36.91
CA VAL A 143 2.81 -17.92 38.20
C VAL A 143 3.63 -18.71 39.22
N PRO A 144 4.87 -18.31 39.54
CA PRO A 144 5.48 -18.70 40.80
C PRO A 144 4.95 -17.77 41.90
N ALA A 145 4.18 -18.37 42.79
CA ALA A 145 3.84 -17.80 44.08
C ALA A 145 5.14 -17.41 44.81
N ASN A 146 5.30 -16.13 45.13
CA ASN A 146 6.16 -15.74 46.24
C ASN A 146 5.31 -14.99 47.27
N ASP A 147 5.24 -15.64 48.41
CA ASP A 147 4.52 -15.29 49.62
C ASP A 147 5.25 -14.13 50.35
N THR A 148 4.46 -13.07 50.62
CA THR A 148 4.48 -12.13 51.76
C THR A 148 5.76 -11.34 52.17
N PRO A 149 5.67 -10.35 53.09
CA PRO A 149 4.62 -9.35 53.39
C PRO A 149 5.20 -7.91 53.56
N ASP A 150 4.32 -6.98 53.97
CA ASP A 150 4.57 -5.90 54.95
C ASP A 150 4.64 -4.44 54.45
N THR A 151 3.51 -3.79 54.73
CA THR A 151 3.11 -2.36 54.89
C THR A 151 4.15 -1.50 55.65
N PRO A 152 4.31 -0.17 55.39
CA PRO A 152 3.43 0.90 55.91
C PRO A 152 3.09 1.97 54.84
N ALA A 153 1.85 2.45 54.73
CA ALA A 153 1.18 3.45 55.57
C ALA A 153 1.74 4.88 55.43
N SER A 154 0.82 5.78 55.06
CA SER A 154 0.86 7.25 55.26
C SER A 154 1.86 8.00 54.36
N ASP A 155 1.61 9.19 53.84
CA ASP A 155 0.71 10.25 54.27
C ASP A 155 0.58 11.22 53.07
N GLN A 156 -0.64 11.50 52.61
CA GLN A 156 -0.89 12.68 51.80
C GLN A 156 -0.99 13.88 52.74
N PRO A 157 -0.16 14.93 52.60
CA PRO A 157 -0.57 16.25 53.02
C PRO A 157 -1.24 16.96 51.84
N PHE A 158 -2.56 17.02 51.93
CA PHE A 158 -3.35 18.15 51.45
C PHE A 158 -2.68 19.46 51.92
N SER A 159 -2.52 20.43 51.02
CA SER A 159 -2.38 21.83 51.41
C SER A 159 -3.31 22.66 50.52
N PRO A 160 -4.45 23.11 51.08
CA PRO A 160 -5.29 24.14 50.49
C PRO A 160 -4.77 25.54 50.87
N ASP A 161 -5.32 26.55 50.19
CA ASP A 161 -5.30 27.99 50.56
C ASP A 161 -3.99 28.74 50.27
N GLY A 162 -3.84 29.53 49.20
CA GLY A 162 -4.48 30.85 48.97
C GLY A 162 -3.42 31.97 49.18
N PRO A 163 -3.66 33.28 48.97
CA PRO A 163 -4.36 34.01 47.92
C PRO A 163 -3.45 35.06 47.20
N SER A 164 -4.03 35.74 46.18
CA SER A 164 -3.80 37.12 45.70
C SER A 164 -2.47 37.89 45.91
N LEU A 165 -1.93 38.43 44.80
CA LEU A 165 -1.58 39.86 44.62
C LEU A 165 -1.18 40.07 43.13
N GLU A 166 -2.01 40.66 42.27
CA GLU A 166 -2.28 42.09 42.04
C GLU A 166 -1.06 42.92 41.53
N MET A 167 -1.32 43.60 40.40
CA MET A 167 -0.56 44.63 39.63
C MET A 167 0.42 44.16 38.56
#